data_AF-A0AAV5ECE6-F1
#
_entry.id   AF-A0AAV5ECE6-F1
#
_cell.length_a   1.000
_cell.length_b   1.000
_cell.length_c   1.000
_cell.angle_alpha   90.00
_cell.angle_beta   90.00
_cell.angle_gamma   90.00
#
_symmetry.space_group_name_H-M   'P 1'
#
loop_
_entity.id
_entity.type
_entity.pdbx_description
1 polymer ?
#
loop_
_entity_poly.entity_id
_entity_poly.type
_entity_poly.pdbx_seq_one_letter_code
_entity_poly.pdbx_strand_id
1 'polypeptide(L)'
;MKEGAVNTAIVEIDDMRADMFGNLLHFIYTDSLLPETTSTTELGKHDEAANSIAQHLLVATDRYGMERLKLIYEDKLCRHISLNTVGTTLVLAKQHHCKRLKHACFEFIKTQKKLDVVVATNGFQHLAKSCPFVLFELIAKLGEDN
;
A
#
# COMPACT_ATOMS: atom_id res chain seq x y z
N MET A 1 16.20 43.03 -28.70
CA MET A 1 16.12 42.25 -27.44
C MET A 1 15.49 40.90 -27.80
N LYS A 2 16.22 39.79 -27.69
CA LYS A 2 15.65 38.45 -27.85
C LYS A 2 15.12 38.02 -26.49
N GLU A 3 13.81 37.93 -26.34
CA GLU A 3 13.22 37.26 -25.17
C GLU A 3 13.71 35.81 -25.19
N GLY A 4 14.40 35.41 -24.11
CA GLY A 4 14.85 34.04 -23.93
C GLY A 4 13.62 33.15 -23.85
N ALA A 5 13.56 32.13 -24.71
CA ALA A 5 12.53 31.10 -24.64
C ALA A 5 12.52 30.51 -23.22
N VAL A 6 11.44 30.76 -22.48
CA VAL A 6 11.16 30.04 -21.24
C VAL A 6 10.98 28.59 -21.66
N ASN A 7 11.96 27.76 -21.36
CA ASN A 7 11.91 26.34 -21.66
C ASN A 7 10.89 25.71 -20.70
N THR A 8 9.60 25.79 -21.04
CA THR A 8 8.53 25.14 -20.29
C THR A 8 8.66 23.65 -20.50
N ALA A 9 9.39 22.99 -19.59
CA ALA A 9 9.42 21.54 -19.52
C ALA A 9 8.03 21.05 -19.08
N ILE A 10 7.30 20.44 -20.00
CA ILE A 10 6.02 19.79 -19.72
C ILE A 10 6.31 18.37 -19.22
N VAL A 11 5.75 18.00 -18.07
CA VAL A 11 5.82 16.66 -17.51
C VAL A 11 4.43 16.07 -17.55
N GLU A 12 4.23 15.05 -18.39
CA GLU A 12 2.97 14.31 -18.51
C GLU A 12 2.91 13.20 -17.45
N ILE A 13 1.74 13.02 -16.83
CA ILE A 13 1.49 12.04 -15.76
C ILE A 13 0.23 11.25 -16.14
N ASP A 14 0.41 10.04 -16.66
CA ASP A 14 -0.69 9.18 -17.13
C ASP A 14 -1.08 8.07 -16.15
N ASP A 15 -0.22 7.78 -15.19
CA ASP A 15 -0.31 6.60 -14.33
C ASP A 15 -0.99 6.88 -12.99
N MET A 16 -1.46 8.10 -12.78
CA MET A 16 -2.05 8.54 -11.53
C MET A 16 -3.30 9.37 -11.79
N ARG A 17 -4.35 9.11 -11.00
CA ARG A 17 -5.57 9.90 -11.03
C ARG A 17 -5.30 11.33 -10.51
N ALA A 18 -6.02 12.30 -11.05
CA ALA A 18 -5.86 13.71 -10.70
C ALA A 18 -6.04 13.99 -9.19
N ASP A 19 -6.97 13.30 -8.53
CA ASP A 19 -7.19 13.43 -7.08
C ASP A 19 -6.01 12.91 -6.25
N MET A 20 -5.42 11.78 -6.65
CA MET A 20 -4.21 11.24 -6.02
C MET A 20 -3.01 12.16 -6.22
N PHE A 21 -2.87 12.74 -7.42
CA PHE A 21 -1.81 13.71 -7.68
C PHE A 21 -1.98 14.98 -6.84
N GLY A 22 -3.22 15.46 -6.66
CA GLY A 22 -3.51 16.58 -5.77
C GLY A 22 -3.07 16.33 -4.32
N ASN A 23 -3.28 15.10 -3.82
CA ASN A 23 -2.81 14.69 -2.50
C ASN A 23 -1.27 14.70 -2.41
N LEU A 24 -0.61 14.18 -3.44
CA LEU A 24 0.84 14.13 -3.54
C LEU A 24 1.45 15.55 -3.58
N LEU A 25 0.87 16.45 -4.39
CA LEU A 25 1.26 17.86 -4.42
C LEU A 25 1.06 18.54 -3.07
N HIS A 26 -0.09 18.31 -2.42
CA HIS A 26 -0.32 18.88 -1.10
C HIS A 26 0.78 18.45 -0.13
N PHE A 27 1.09 17.15 -0.05
CA PHE A 27 2.16 16.66 0.81
C PHE A 27 3.53 17.25 0.45
N ILE A 28 3.88 17.37 -0.84
CA ILE A 28 5.15 18.01 -1.26
C ILE A 28 5.25 19.44 -0.73
N TYR A 29 4.17 20.22 -0.81
CA TYR A 29 4.21 21.65 -0.50
C TYR A 29 3.93 21.98 0.97
N THR A 30 3.17 21.15 1.69
CA THR A 30 2.72 21.43 3.07
C THR A 30 3.24 20.42 4.08
N ASP A 31 3.92 19.38 3.62
CA ASP A 31 4.43 18.28 4.44
C ASP A 31 3.32 17.58 5.27
N SER A 32 2.06 17.75 4.83
CA SER A 32 0.84 17.35 5.53
C SER A 32 -0.07 16.52 4.61
N LEU A 33 -0.95 15.70 5.21
CA LEU A 33 -1.90 14.86 4.47
C LEU A 33 -3.26 15.55 4.39
N LEU A 34 -3.96 15.39 3.26
CA LEU A 34 -5.34 15.88 3.17
C LEU A 34 -6.29 15.04 4.05
N PRO A 35 -7.30 15.66 4.66
CA PRO A 35 -8.35 14.96 5.41
C PRO A 35 -8.99 13.86 4.57
N GLU A 36 -9.28 14.08 3.29
CA GLU A 36 -9.98 13.11 2.43
C GLU A 36 -9.21 11.78 2.25
N THR A 37 -7.88 11.78 2.37
CA THR A 37 -7.07 10.55 2.36
C THR A 37 -6.79 9.98 3.74
N THR A 38 -7.16 10.71 4.80
CA THR A 38 -6.93 10.36 6.21
C THR A 38 -8.21 10.22 7.03
N SER A 39 -9.39 10.54 6.48
CA SER A 39 -10.68 10.56 7.16
C SER A 39 -11.05 9.15 7.64
N THR A 40 -10.60 8.87 8.85
CA THR A 40 -11.06 7.83 9.77
C THR A 40 -12.04 8.41 10.79
N THR A 41 -12.68 9.54 10.51
CA THR A 41 -13.67 10.11 11.43
C THR A 41 -15.05 9.55 11.09
N GLU A 42 -15.43 8.57 11.91
CA GLU A 42 -16.79 8.12 12.20
C GLU A 42 -17.52 7.27 11.13
N LEU A 43 -17.99 6.10 11.58
CA LEU A 43 -18.79 5.07 10.89
C LEU A 43 -18.03 4.09 9.99
N GLY A 44 -17.79 2.89 10.52
CA GLY A 44 -17.18 1.71 9.91
C GLY A 44 -17.92 1.11 8.70
N LYS A 45 -18.10 1.91 7.64
CA LYS A 45 -18.53 1.48 6.30
C LYS A 45 -17.58 1.93 5.18
N HIS A 46 -16.51 2.68 5.51
CA HIS A 46 -15.58 3.27 4.53
C HIS A 46 -14.19 2.60 4.46
N ASP A 47 -13.94 1.52 5.22
CA ASP A 47 -12.61 0.90 5.32
C ASP A 47 -12.08 0.33 3.99
N GLU A 48 -12.95 -0.26 3.16
CA GLU A 48 -12.51 -0.82 1.87
C GLU A 48 -12.11 0.25 0.86
N ALA A 49 -12.88 1.33 0.77
CA ALA A 49 -12.57 2.46 -0.10
C ALA A 49 -11.29 3.19 0.37
N ALA A 50 -11.14 3.38 1.68
CA ALA A 50 -9.95 3.99 2.26
C ALA A 50 -8.69 3.12 2.06
N ASN A 51 -8.82 1.80 2.14
CA ASN A 51 -7.75 0.86 1.84
C ASN A 51 -7.37 0.90 0.36
N SER A 52 -8.35 0.90 -0.54
CA SER A 52 -8.09 1.05 -1.98
C SER A 52 -7.33 2.35 -2.29
N ILE A 53 -7.73 3.47 -1.68
CA ILE A 53 -7.03 4.75 -1.82
C ILE A 53 -5.59 4.65 -1.29
N ALA A 54 -5.40 4.07 -0.10
CA ALA A 54 -4.08 3.90 0.49
C ALA A 54 -3.17 2.99 -0.35
N GLN A 55 -3.71 1.94 -0.98
CA GLN A 55 -2.97 1.07 -1.89
C GLN A 55 -2.52 1.82 -3.15
N HIS A 56 -3.42 2.56 -3.80
CA HIS A 56 -3.08 3.36 -4.97
C HIS A 56 -2.03 4.43 -4.66
N LEU A 57 -2.14 5.08 -3.51
CA LEU A 57 -1.21 6.13 -3.14
C LEU A 57 0.14 5.57 -2.67
N LEU A 58 0.17 4.37 -2.08
CA LEU A 58 1.41 3.65 -1.83
C LEU A 58 2.16 3.31 -3.14
N VAL A 59 1.44 2.89 -4.17
CA VAL A 59 2.03 2.63 -5.51
C VAL A 59 2.62 3.91 -6.10
N ALA A 60 1.88 5.02 -6.06
CA ALA A 60 2.35 6.30 -6.58
C ALA A 60 3.57 6.81 -5.80
N THR A 61 3.51 6.78 -4.47
CA THR A 61 4.60 7.28 -3.62
C THR A 61 5.87 6.46 -3.78
N ASP A 62 5.77 5.15 -3.99
CA ASP A 62 6.90 4.30 -4.35
C ASP A 62 7.50 4.71 -5.72
N ARG A 63 6.66 4.95 -6.73
CA ARG A 63 7.11 5.36 -8.07
C ARG A 63 7.81 6.71 -8.09
N TYR A 64 7.30 7.68 -7.32
CA TYR A 64 7.89 9.03 -7.23
C TYR A 64 8.99 9.15 -6.17
N GLY A 65 9.40 8.05 -5.51
CA GLY A 65 10.49 8.05 -4.53
C GLY A 65 10.17 8.80 -3.23
N MET A 66 8.90 8.90 -2.86
CA MET A 66 8.44 9.62 -1.67
C MET A 66 8.45 8.73 -0.43
N GLU A 67 9.65 8.41 0.07
CA GLU A 67 9.83 7.45 1.15
C GLU A 67 9.02 7.76 2.42
N ARG A 68 8.97 9.04 2.82
CA ARG A 68 8.25 9.46 4.04
C ARG A 68 6.74 9.26 3.92
N LEU A 69 6.18 9.62 2.77
CA LEU A 69 4.76 9.46 2.48
C LEU A 69 4.39 7.98 2.31
N LYS A 70 5.28 7.19 1.69
CA LYS A 70 5.15 5.74 1.59
C LYS A 70 5.05 5.09 2.97
N LEU A 71 5.89 5.48 3.93
CA LEU A 71 5.84 4.95 5.31
C LEU A 71 4.51 5.25 6.02
N ILE A 72 3.88 6.39 5.72
CA ILE A 72 2.57 6.77 6.28
C ILE A 72 1.48 5.84 5.74
N TYR A 73 1.43 5.65 4.43
CA TYR A 73 0.44 4.73 3.82
C TYR A 73 0.70 3.28 4.19
N GLU A 74 1.97 2.91 4.37
CA GLU A 74 2.37 1.62 4.90
C GLU A 74 1.80 1.40 6.31
N ASP A 75 1.92 2.38 7.22
CA ASP A 75 1.37 2.32 8.57
C ASP A 75 -0.16 2.22 8.56
N LYS A 76 -0.82 2.99 7.69
CA LYS A 76 -2.28 2.95 7.53
C LYS A 76 -2.76 1.57 7.07
N LEU A 77 -2.11 0.99 6.07
CA LEU A 77 -2.44 -0.35 5.59
C LEU A 77 -2.16 -1.43 6.63
N CYS A 78 -1.13 -1.27 7.47
CA CYS A 78 -0.87 -2.20 8.59
C CYS A 78 -2.06 -2.29 9.56
N ARG A 79 -2.76 -1.17 9.82
CA ARG A 79 -3.89 -1.11 10.77
C ARG A 79 -5.18 -1.73 10.23
N HIS A 80 -5.29 -1.89 8.91
CA HIS A 80 -6.50 -2.37 8.26
C HIS A 80 -6.33 -3.75 7.60
N ILE A 81 -5.33 -4.52 8.03
CA ILE A 81 -5.16 -5.90 7.59
C ILE A 81 -6.32 -6.75 8.12
N SER A 82 -6.98 -7.48 7.22
CA SER A 82 -8.06 -8.40 7.52
C SER A 82 -7.87 -9.74 6.79
N LEU A 83 -8.60 -10.78 7.20
CA LEU A 83 -8.49 -12.12 6.59
C LEU A 83 -8.62 -12.11 5.06
N ASN A 84 -9.53 -11.27 4.54
CA ASN A 84 -9.79 -11.17 3.10
C ASN A 84 -8.76 -10.32 2.35
N THR A 85 -8.13 -9.37 3.04
CA THR A 85 -7.21 -8.39 2.43
C THR A 85 -5.74 -8.75 2.61
N VAL A 86 -5.39 -9.60 3.59
CA VAL A 86 -3.98 -9.92 3.89
C VAL A 86 -3.23 -10.47 2.68
N GLY A 87 -3.88 -11.28 1.84
CA GLY A 87 -3.26 -11.81 0.62
C GLY A 87 -2.93 -10.72 -0.41
N THR A 88 -3.88 -9.82 -0.70
CA THR A 88 -3.66 -8.72 -1.66
C THR A 88 -2.69 -7.69 -1.12
N THR A 89 -2.80 -7.33 0.16
CA THR A 89 -1.88 -6.43 0.86
C THR A 89 -0.44 -6.97 0.89
N LEU A 90 -0.26 -8.28 1.07
CA LEU A 90 1.06 -8.91 1.06
C LEU A 90 1.71 -8.91 -0.34
N VAL A 91 0.91 -9.09 -1.40
CA VAL A 91 1.40 -8.92 -2.79
C VAL A 91 1.89 -7.49 -3.00
N LEU A 92 1.08 -6.50 -2.62
CA LEU A 92 1.45 -5.08 -2.73
C LEU A 92 2.71 -4.76 -1.93
N ALA A 93 2.81 -5.26 -0.71
CA ALA A 93 3.98 -5.06 0.14
C ALA A 93 5.25 -5.62 -0.50
N LYS A 94 5.16 -6.79 -1.16
CA LYS A 94 6.29 -7.36 -1.90
C LYS A 94 6.65 -6.53 -3.13
N GLN A 95 5.65 -6.15 -3.93
CA GLN A 95 5.85 -5.43 -5.18
C GLN A 95 6.49 -4.04 -4.97
N HIS A 96 6.09 -3.35 -3.90
CA HIS A 96 6.57 -2.01 -3.56
C HIS A 96 7.63 -2.02 -2.46
N HIS A 97 8.24 -3.17 -2.16
CA HIS A 97 9.31 -3.27 -1.16
C HIS A 97 8.97 -2.70 0.25
N CYS A 98 7.69 -2.76 0.65
CA CYS A 98 7.19 -2.28 1.93
C CYS A 98 7.46 -3.32 3.03
N LYS A 99 8.58 -3.17 3.72
CA LYS A 99 9.07 -4.16 4.70
C LYS A 99 8.20 -4.23 5.95
N ARG A 100 7.69 -3.10 6.46
CA ARG A 100 6.86 -3.06 7.67
C ARG A 100 5.50 -3.69 7.40
N LEU A 101 4.88 -3.37 6.26
CA LEU A 101 3.59 -3.93 5.86
C LEU A 101 3.67 -5.44 5.62
N LYS A 102 4.76 -5.89 4.98
CA LYS A 102 5.02 -7.32 4.82
C LYS A 102 5.14 -8.03 6.17
N HIS A 103 5.92 -7.46 7.10
CA HIS A 103 6.08 -8.04 8.42
C HIS A 103 4.76 -8.07 9.20
N ALA A 104 3.99 -6.98 9.18
CA ALA A 104 2.66 -6.93 9.78
C ALA A 104 1.70 -7.98 9.20
N CYS A 105 1.74 -8.22 7.88
CA CYS A 105 0.96 -9.31 7.26
C CYS A 105 1.39 -10.69 7.79
N PHE A 106 2.69 -10.94 7.94
CA PHE A 106 3.20 -12.22 8.45
C PHE A 106 2.78 -12.44 9.91
N GLU A 107 2.93 -11.44 10.76
CA GLU A 107 2.48 -11.49 12.15
C GLU A 107 0.95 -11.66 12.25
N PHE A 108 0.19 -10.97 11.40
CA PHE A 108 -1.25 -11.14 11.33
C PHE A 108 -1.62 -12.59 10.97
N ILE A 109 -0.97 -13.18 9.97
CA ILE A 109 -1.21 -14.57 9.55
C ILE A 109 -0.84 -15.55 10.68
N LYS A 110 0.30 -15.34 11.34
CA LYS A 110 0.77 -16.18 12.47
C LYS A 110 -0.19 -16.18 13.65
N THR A 111 -0.84 -15.04 13.93
CA THR A 111 -1.83 -14.92 15.01
C THR A 111 -3.19 -15.52 14.65
N GLN A 112 -3.45 -15.86 13.37
CA GLN A 112 -4.72 -16.45 12.96
C GLN A 112 -4.80 -17.94 13.33
N LYS A 113 -5.84 -18.29 14.11
CA LYS A 113 -6.17 -19.69 14.42
C LYS A 113 -6.75 -20.47 13.24
N LYS A 114 -7.22 -19.77 12.21
CA LYS A 114 -7.90 -20.34 11.02
C LYS A 114 -7.11 -20.02 9.76
N LEU A 115 -5.92 -20.59 9.64
CA LEU A 115 -5.04 -20.40 8.48
C LEU A 115 -5.69 -20.93 7.19
N ASP A 116 -6.49 -21.99 7.31
CA ASP A 116 -7.31 -22.59 6.23
C ASP A 116 -8.21 -21.56 5.55
N VAL A 117 -8.87 -20.70 6.34
CA VAL A 117 -9.73 -19.63 5.83
C VAL A 117 -8.92 -18.59 5.07
N VAL A 118 -7.74 -18.22 5.59
CA VAL A 118 -6.83 -17.27 4.94
C VAL A 118 -6.35 -17.81 3.59
N VAL A 119 -5.91 -19.07 3.56
CA VAL A 119 -5.40 -19.73 2.35
C VAL A 119 -6.50 -19.91 1.30
N ALA A 120 -7.75 -20.10 1.73
CA ALA A 120 -8.90 -20.22 0.83
C ALA A 120 -9.29 -18.89 0.17
N THR A 121 -8.85 -17.72 0.68
CA THR A 121 -9.21 -16.43 0.11
C THR A 121 -8.63 -16.22 -1.30
N ASN A 122 -9.40 -15.55 -2.16
CA ASN A 122 -8.95 -15.19 -3.52
C ASN A 122 -7.65 -14.37 -3.49
N GLY A 123 -7.49 -13.50 -2.48
CA GLY A 123 -6.27 -12.70 -2.30
C GLY A 123 -5.04 -13.57 -2.04
N PHE A 124 -5.17 -14.62 -1.24
CA PHE A 124 -4.06 -15.53 -0.94
C PHE A 124 -3.76 -16.49 -2.10
N GLN A 125 -4.78 -16.95 -2.83
CA GLN A 125 -4.56 -17.69 -4.07
C GLN A 125 -3.85 -16.84 -5.14
N HIS A 126 -4.19 -15.55 -5.23
CA HIS A 126 -3.50 -14.62 -6.12
C HIS A 126 -2.04 -14.40 -5.71
N LEU A 127 -1.77 -14.30 -4.40
CA LEU A 127 -0.40 -14.27 -3.86
C LEU A 127 0.39 -15.52 -4.28
N ALA A 128 -0.21 -16.71 -4.19
CA ALA A 128 0.43 -17.95 -4.58
C ALA A 128 0.87 -17.98 -6.05
N LYS A 129 0.02 -17.44 -6.93
CA LYS A 129 0.29 -17.37 -8.38
C LYS A 129 1.30 -16.28 -8.73
N SER A 130 1.19 -15.11 -8.10
CA SER A 130 1.96 -13.91 -8.47
C SER A 130 3.33 -13.88 -7.83
N CYS A 131 3.47 -14.39 -6.61
CA CYS A 131 4.68 -14.26 -5.79
C CYS A 131 4.93 -15.52 -4.93
N PRO A 132 5.22 -16.68 -5.55
CA PRO A 132 5.40 -17.95 -4.82
C PRO A 132 6.56 -17.91 -3.81
N PHE A 133 7.60 -17.12 -4.06
CA PHE A 133 8.71 -16.95 -3.11
C PHE A 133 8.26 -16.39 -1.75
N VAL A 134 7.26 -15.49 -1.74
CA VAL A 134 6.74 -14.91 -0.50
C VAL A 134 6.03 -15.97 0.34
N LEU A 135 5.40 -16.96 -0.30
CA LEU A 135 4.81 -18.10 0.42
C LEU A 135 5.88 -18.95 1.08
N PHE A 136 6.98 -19.27 0.39
CA PHE A 136 8.08 -20.03 0.98
C PHE A 136 8.67 -19.31 2.18
N GLU A 137 8.83 -17.98 2.10
CA GLU A 137 9.30 -17.16 3.22
C GLU A 137 8.31 -17.14 4.39
N LEU A 138 7.00 -17.07 4.10
CA LEU A 138 5.95 -17.17 5.11
C LEU A 138 5.96 -18.54 5.80
N ILE A 139 6.09 -19.63 5.03
CA ILE A 139 6.16 -20.99 5.57
C ILE A 139 7.40 -21.17 6.45
N ALA A 140 8.56 -20.70 6.00
CA ALA A 140 9.78 -20.71 6.81
C ALA A 140 9.58 -19.95 8.12
N LYS A 141 8.97 -18.76 8.06
CA LYS A 141 8.66 -17.95 9.25
C LYS A 141 7.68 -18.61 10.21
N LEU A 142 6.69 -19.35 9.70
CA LEU A 142 5.76 -20.11 10.54
C LEU A 142 6.42 -21.34 11.19
N GLY A 143 7.48 -21.88 10.58
CA GLY A 143 8.23 -23.02 11.10
C GLY A 143 9.31 -22.67 12.14
N GLU A 144 9.72 -21.40 12.25
CA GLU A 144 10.75 -20.95 13.20
C GLU A 144 10.24 -20.84 14.66
N ASP A 145 8.93 -20.91 14.89
CA ASP A 145 8.29 -20.73 16.21
C ASP A 145 7.78 -22.03 16.86
N ASN A 146 8.26 -23.21 16.42
CA ASN A 146 7.93 -24.52 16.99
C ASN A 146 9.18 -25.25 17.47
#